data_AF-A0A7S3I567-F1
#
_entry.id   AF-A0A7S3I567-F1
#
_cell.length_a   1.000
_cell.length_b   1.000
_cell.length_c   1.000
_cell.angle_alpha   90.00
_cell.angle_beta   90.00
_cell.angle_gamma   90.00
#
_symmetry.space_group_name_H-M   'P 1'
#
loop_
_entity.id
_entity.type
_entity.pdbx_description
1 polymer ?
#
loop_
_entity_poly.entity_id
_entity_poly.type
_entity_poly.pdbx_seq_one_letter_code
_entity_poly.pdbx_strand_id
1 'polypeptide(L)'
;DWLDWMLPEAWNVEHNNLHHFRTGEPGDPDLVERNLETLRTIPVPRPLKYAFVALVAAMWKWYYYAPNTYKQLKMHEIRRSGKKIPESVDVHAPFAVTKFLPGGGSEAPQLGYNFVDYVKKV
;
A
#
# COMPACT_ATOMS: atom_id res chain seq x y z
N ASP A 1 -4.74 -3.32 -23.75
CA ASP A 1 -4.80 -4.43 -22.79
C ASP A 1 -4.20 -3.95 -21.48
N TRP A 2 -4.75 -4.35 -20.34
CA TRP A 2 -4.33 -3.90 -19.01
C TRP A 2 -4.25 -5.09 -18.04
N LEU A 3 -3.57 -4.89 -16.92
CA LEU A 3 -3.42 -5.91 -15.89
C LEU A 3 -4.74 -6.06 -15.12
N ASP A 4 -5.37 -7.24 -15.19
CA ASP A 4 -6.63 -7.52 -14.48
C ASP A 4 -6.54 -7.33 -12.97
N TRP A 5 -5.33 -7.32 -12.42
CA TRP A 5 -5.06 -7.33 -10.99
C TRP A 5 -4.88 -5.99 -10.32
N MET A 6 -5.08 -4.91 -11.07
CA MET A 6 -4.86 -3.56 -10.58
C MET A 6 -5.66 -2.58 -11.41
N LEU A 7 -6.29 -1.60 -10.76
CA LEU A 7 -7.01 -0.56 -11.48
C LEU A 7 -6.03 0.39 -12.20
N PRO A 8 -6.27 0.72 -13.49
CA PRO A 8 -5.51 1.75 -14.20
C PRO A 8 -5.51 3.09 -13.48
N GLU A 9 -6.63 3.47 -12.87
CA GLU A 9 -6.79 4.73 -12.13
C GLU A 9 -5.93 4.74 -10.86
N ALA A 10 -5.82 3.58 -10.20
CA ALA A 10 -4.99 3.43 -9.01
C ALA A 10 -3.50 3.52 -9.37
N TRP A 11 -3.08 2.85 -10.45
CA TRP A 11 -1.74 2.99 -10.99
C TRP A 11 -1.40 4.43 -11.35
N ASN A 12 -2.32 5.13 -12.04
CA ASN A 12 -2.08 6.51 -12.45
C ASN A 12 -1.89 7.45 -11.24
N VAL A 13 -2.65 7.26 -10.16
CA VAL A 13 -2.46 8.06 -8.95
C VAL A 13 -1.12 7.73 -8.27
N GLU A 14 -0.85 6.45 -8.05
CA GLU A 14 0.31 6.04 -7.25
C GLU A 14 1.61 6.12 -8.05
N HIS A 15 1.71 5.42 -9.18
CA HIS A 15 2.94 5.30 -9.94
C HIS A 15 3.23 6.58 -10.75
N ASN A 16 2.26 7.03 -11.55
CA ASN A 16 2.48 8.16 -12.45
C ASN A 16 2.61 9.49 -11.70
N ASN A 17 1.74 9.74 -10.71
CA ASN A 17 1.67 11.06 -10.06
C ASN A 17 2.45 11.17 -8.75
N LEU A 18 2.64 10.07 -8.01
CA LEU A 18 3.36 10.12 -6.73
C LEU A 18 4.76 9.54 -6.86
N HIS A 19 4.90 8.27 -7.26
CA HIS A 19 6.18 7.57 -7.28
C HIS A 19 7.19 8.26 -8.19
N HIS A 20 6.85 8.54 -9.46
CA HIS A 20 7.77 9.22 -10.39
C HIS A 20 8.21 10.62 -9.96
N PHE A 21 7.37 11.35 -9.21
CA PHE A 21 7.66 12.72 -8.77
C PHE A 21 8.36 12.78 -7.42
N ARG A 22 8.37 11.69 -6.66
CA ARG A 22 8.88 11.63 -5.29
C ARG A 22 9.80 10.44 -5.05
N THR A 23 10.34 9.84 -6.12
CA THR A 23 11.08 8.58 -6.04
C THR A 23 12.18 8.66 -4.98
N GLY A 24 12.13 7.79 -3.98
CA GLY A 24 13.14 7.78 -2.90
C GLY A 24 12.90 8.81 -1.78
N GLU A 25 11.85 9.63 -1.86
CA GLU A 25 11.50 10.63 -0.85
C GLU A 25 10.46 10.09 0.15
N PRO A 26 10.32 10.69 1.35
CA PRO A 26 9.32 10.26 2.34
C PRO A 26 7.86 10.29 1.82
N GLY A 27 7.59 11.11 0.81
CA GLY A 27 6.28 11.20 0.16
C GLY A 27 5.99 10.12 -0.88
N ASP A 28 6.95 9.22 -1.14
CA ASP A 28 6.81 8.06 -2.01
C ASP A 28 5.99 6.96 -1.32
N PRO A 29 4.82 6.58 -1.88
CA PRO A 29 4.04 5.46 -1.37
C PRO A 29 4.71 4.10 -1.56
N ASP A 30 5.72 3.97 -2.44
CA ASP A 30 6.47 2.74 -2.73
C ASP A 30 7.93 2.75 -2.24
N LEU A 31 8.19 3.40 -1.10
CA LEU A 31 9.54 3.42 -0.52
C LEU A 31 9.87 2.13 0.25
N VAL A 32 10.31 1.10 -0.48
CA VAL A 32 10.61 -0.23 0.09
C VAL A 32 11.65 -0.18 1.22
N GLU A 33 12.64 0.72 1.15
CA GLU A 33 13.65 0.90 2.21
C GLU A 33 13.01 1.24 3.57
N ARG A 34 12.07 2.19 3.58
CA ARG A 34 11.28 2.56 4.76
C ARG A 34 10.38 1.40 5.17
N ASN A 35 9.66 0.82 4.21
CA ASN A 35 8.65 -0.20 4.48
C ASN A 35 9.26 -1.48 5.11
N LEU A 36 10.54 -1.75 4.86
CA LEU A 36 11.28 -2.89 5.44
C LEU A 36 12.20 -2.50 6.61
N GLU A 37 12.09 -1.29 7.15
CA GLU A 37 12.96 -0.85 8.25
C GLU A 37 12.91 -1.80 9.46
N THR A 38 11.72 -2.24 9.86
CA THR A 38 11.55 -3.19 10.97
C THR A 38 12.29 -4.50 10.68
N LEU A 39 12.11 -5.09 9.48
CA LEU A 39 12.81 -6.32 9.09
C LEU A 39 14.33 -6.13 9.11
N ARG A 40 14.80 -4.95 8.70
CA ARG A 40 16.22 -4.61 8.68
C ARG A 40 16.80 -4.53 10.09
N THR A 41 16.08 -3.97 11.06
CA THR A 41 16.58 -3.70 12.42
C THR A 41 16.35 -4.83 13.42
N ILE A 42 15.35 -5.70 13.23
CA ILE A 42 15.11 -6.81 14.17
C ILE A 42 16.32 -7.77 14.29
N PRO A 43 16.60 -8.31 15.49
CA PRO A 43 17.77 -9.15 15.74
C PRO A 43 17.54 -10.61 15.32
N VAL A 44 17.17 -10.85 14.06
CA VAL A 44 17.04 -12.20 13.49
C VAL A 44 18.18 -12.52 12.51
N PRO A 45 18.58 -13.79 12.36
CA PRO A 45 19.63 -14.19 11.41
C PRO A 45 19.38 -13.71 9.99
N ARG A 46 20.43 -13.23 9.30
CA ARG A 46 20.36 -12.72 7.92
C ARG A 46 19.68 -13.69 6.92
N PRO A 47 19.93 -15.02 6.96
CA PRO A 47 19.25 -15.93 6.05
C PRO A 47 17.72 -15.90 6.18
N LEU A 48 17.19 -15.74 7.39
CA LEU A 48 15.75 -15.62 7.62
C LEU A 48 15.19 -14.31 7.06
N LYS A 49 15.95 -13.21 7.17
CA LYS A 49 15.58 -11.93 6.54
C LYS A 49 15.46 -12.08 5.03
N TYR A 50 16.45 -12.71 4.38
CA TYR A 50 16.41 -12.95 2.93
C TYR A 50 15.28 -13.89 2.51
N ALA A 51 15.03 -14.96 3.27
CA ALA A 51 13.92 -15.86 3.01
C ALA A 51 12.58 -15.12 3.07
N PHE A 52 12.39 -14.24 4.05
CA PHE A 52 11.21 -13.40 4.15
C PHE A 52 11.09 -12.42 2.98
N VAL A 53 12.17 -11.73 2.60
CA VAL A 53 12.18 -10.84 1.43
C VAL A 53 11.80 -11.61 0.16
N ALA A 54 12.37 -12.80 -0.06
CA ALA A 54 12.06 -13.63 -1.21
C ALA A 54 10.58 -14.04 -1.24
N LEU A 55 10.00 -14.41 -0.08
CA LEU A 55 8.59 -14.73 0.04
C LEU A 55 7.71 -13.53 -0.32
N VAL A 56 7.98 -12.35 0.24
CA VAL A 56 7.20 -11.14 -0.06
C VAL A 56 7.39 -10.72 -1.52
N ALA A 57 8.61 -10.81 -2.06
CA ALA A 57 8.92 -10.53 -3.46
C ALA A 57 8.24 -11.50 -4.43
N ALA A 58 7.88 -12.71 -4.01
CA ALA A 58 7.11 -13.64 -4.83
C ALA A 58 5.60 -13.28 -4.90
N MET A 59 5.07 -12.60 -3.88
CA MET A 59 3.64 -12.28 -3.76
C MET A 59 3.31 -10.78 -3.81
N TRP A 60 4.31 -9.92 -4.06
CA TRP A 60 4.24 -8.46 -3.92
C TRP A 60 3.06 -7.81 -4.65
N LYS A 61 2.71 -8.28 -5.86
CA LYS A 61 1.63 -7.72 -6.70
C LYS A 61 0.32 -7.64 -5.93
N TRP A 62 -0.11 -8.76 -5.36
CA TRP A 62 -1.42 -8.94 -4.72
C TRP A 62 -1.37 -8.61 -3.23
N TYR A 63 -0.23 -8.86 -2.60
CA TYR A 63 -0.06 -8.67 -1.16
C TYR A 63 0.15 -7.21 -0.78
N TYR A 64 0.88 -6.47 -1.61
CA TYR A 64 1.39 -5.15 -1.28
C TYR A 64 0.98 -4.14 -2.34
N TYR A 65 1.31 -4.38 -3.61
CA TYR A 65 1.30 -3.31 -4.59
C TYR A 65 -0.10 -2.88 -5.03
N ALA A 66 -0.95 -3.79 -5.49
CA ALA A 66 -2.32 -3.46 -5.85
C ALA A 66 -3.16 -2.92 -4.66
N PRO A 67 -3.04 -3.45 -3.43
CA PRO A 67 -3.67 -2.83 -2.26
C PRO A 67 -3.13 -1.42 -1.98
N ASN A 68 -1.82 -1.18 -2.11
CA ASN A 68 -1.19 0.11 -1.87
C ASN A 68 -1.60 1.18 -2.89
N THR A 69 -1.63 0.83 -4.19
CA THR A 69 -2.12 1.73 -5.23
C THR A 69 -3.59 2.07 -5.02
N TYR A 70 -4.42 1.08 -4.63
CA TYR A 70 -5.82 1.30 -4.32
C TYR A 70 -6.03 2.23 -3.11
N LYS A 71 -5.23 2.10 -2.05
CA LYS A 71 -5.23 3.06 -0.93
C LYS A 71 -4.98 4.49 -1.43
N GLN A 72 -3.98 4.69 -2.29
CA GLN A 72 -3.65 6.02 -2.81
C GLN A 72 -4.79 6.59 -3.66
N LEU A 73 -5.46 5.76 -4.46
CA LEU A 73 -6.66 6.16 -5.19
C LEU A 73 -7.77 6.64 -4.24
N LYS A 74 -8.08 5.87 -3.19
CA LYS A 74 -9.12 6.22 -2.22
C LYS A 74 -8.79 7.51 -1.46
N MET A 75 -7.53 7.69 -1.05
CA MET A 75 -7.06 8.92 -0.43
C MET A 75 -7.15 10.11 -1.40
N HIS A 76 -6.85 9.90 -2.67
CA HIS A 76 -6.98 10.92 -3.72
C HIS A 76 -8.45 11.32 -3.96
N GLU A 77 -9.38 10.36 -4.00
CA GLU A 77 -10.82 10.62 -4.10
C GLU A 77 -11.35 11.43 -2.91
N ILE A 78 -10.93 11.08 -1.67
CA ILE A 78 -11.30 11.82 -0.45
C ILE A 78 -10.83 13.28 -0.56
N ARG A 79 -9.57 13.52 -0.92
CA ARG A 79 -9.01 14.87 -1.11
C ARG A 79 -9.78 15.65 -2.17
N ARG A 80 -10.10 15.03 -3.31
CA ARG A 80 -10.88 15.67 -4.40
C ARG A 80 -12.31 16.02 -3.99
N SER A 81 -12.89 15.29 -3.03
CA SER A 81 -14.21 15.61 -2.47
C SER A 81 -14.18 16.74 -1.45
N GLY A 82 -13.03 17.36 -1.18
CA GLY A 82 -12.85 18.41 -0.18
C GLY A 82 -12.84 17.89 1.27
N LYS A 83 -12.86 16.58 1.46
CA LYS A 83 -12.80 15.94 2.77
C LYS A 83 -11.36 15.76 3.22
N LYS A 84 -11.13 15.82 4.53
CA LYS A 84 -9.85 15.44 5.12
C LYS A 84 -9.75 13.91 5.21
N ILE A 85 -8.54 13.39 5.02
CA ILE A 85 -8.25 11.98 5.27
C ILE A 85 -8.39 11.74 6.78
N PRO A 86 -9.04 10.65 7.22
CA PRO A 86 -9.15 10.35 8.64
C PRO A 86 -7.77 10.26 9.31
N GLU A 87 -7.64 10.83 10.50
CA GLU A 87 -6.36 10.87 11.25
C GLU A 87 -5.83 9.47 11.62
N SER A 88 -6.72 8.49 11.66
CA SER A 88 -6.38 7.07 11.89
C SER A 88 -5.68 6.40 10.71
N VAL A 89 -5.65 7.04 9.52
CA VAL A 89 -4.96 6.51 8.34
C VAL A 89 -3.58 7.15 8.26
N ASP A 90 -2.55 6.32 8.39
CA ASP A 90 -1.19 6.77 8.11
C ASP A 90 -1.02 6.94 6.60
N VAL A 91 -0.83 8.18 6.16
CA VAL A 91 -0.76 8.53 4.73
C VAL A 91 0.54 8.07 4.06
N HIS A 92 1.58 7.78 4.84
CA HIS A 92 2.90 7.36 4.36
C HIS A 92 3.15 5.86 4.59
N ALA A 93 2.44 5.22 5.51
CA ALA A 93 2.61 3.78 5.74
C ALA A 93 2.21 2.95 4.52
N PRO A 94 2.97 1.87 4.23
CA PRO A 94 2.60 0.91 3.20
C PRO A 94 1.28 0.23 3.58
N PHE A 95 0.48 -0.05 2.57
CA PHE A 95 -0.75 -0.81 2.74
C PHE A 95 -0.63 -2.18 2.12
N ALA A 96 -0.47 -3.19 2.97
CA ALA A 96 -0.53 -4.60 2.58
C ALA A 96 -1.90 -5.21 2.94
N VAL A 97 -2.18 -6.42 2.47
CA VAL A 97 -3.45 -7.12 2.73
C VAL A 97 -3.76 -7.25 4.22
N THR A 98 -2.76 -7.22 5.10
CA THR A 98 -2.94 -7.24 6.56
C THR A 98 -3.77 -6.05 7.08
N LYS A 99 -3.81 -4.92 6.37
CA LYS A 99 -4.59 -3.73 6.74
C LYS A 99 -6.10 -3.89 6.55
N PHE A 100 -6.53 -4.98 5.90
CA PHE A 100 -7.94 -5.40 5.86
C PHE A 100 -8.37 -6.21 7.08
N LEU A 101 -7.43 -6.77 7.84
CA LEU A 101 -7.76 -7.64 8.97
C LEU A 101 -8.31 -6.82 10.16
N PRO A 102 -9.35 -7.31 10.86
CA PRO A 102 -9.90 -6.64 12.04
C PRO A 102 -8.82 -6.42 13.12
N GLY A 103 -8.71 -5.20 13.65
CA GLY A 103 -7.77 -4.84 14.71
C GLY A 103 -7.35 -3.37 14.68
N GLY A 104 -6.53 -2.94 15.65
CA GLY A 104 -6.13 -1.54 15.83
C GLY A 104 -5.29 -0.92 14.70
N GLY A 105 -4.88 -1.71 13.71
CA GLY A 105 -4.13 -1.25 12.54
C GLY A 105 -4.90 -1.34 11.21
N SER A 106 -6.20 -1.66 11.24
CA SER A 106 -7.03 -1.69 10.03
C SER A 106 -7.26 -0.27 9.51
N GLU A 107 -6.99 -0.05 8.23
CA GLU A 107 -7.10 1.25 7.55
C GLU A 107 -8.18 1.27 6.46
N ALA A 108 -8.58 0.09 5.95
CA ALA A 108 -9.54 0.00 4.85
C ALA A 108 -10.92 0.60 5.21
N PRO A 109 -11.52 0.26 6.36
CA PRO A 109 -12.84 0.78 6.73
C PRO A 109 -12.86 2.31 6.85
N GLN A 110 -11.77 2.91 7.30
CA GLN A 110 -11.63 4.35 7.47
C GLN A 110 -11.56 5.08 6.12
N LEU A 111 -11.03 4.40 5.09
CA LEU A 111 -11.05 4.88 3.72
C LEU A 111 -12.38 4.57 2.97
N GLY A 112 -13.37 4.02 3.68
CA GLY A 112 -14.71 3.77 3.16
C GLY A 112 -14.82 2.55 2.25
N TYR A 113 -13.97 1.54 2.43
CA TYR A 113 -14.06 0.25 1.73
C TYR A 113 -13.67 -0.91 2.63
N ASN A 114 -14.08 -2.13 2.28
CA ASN A 114 -13.62 -3.36 2.93
C ASN A 114 -12.92 -4.29 1.93
N PHE A 115 -12.49 -5.47 2.39
CA PHE A 115 -11.81 -6.45 1.54
C PHE A 115 -12.66 -6.93 0.36
N VAL A 116 -13.97 -7.13 0.58
CA VAL A 116 -14.89 -7.56 -0.47
C VAL A 116 -15.06 -6.47 -1.52
N ASP A 117 -15.17 -5.21 -1.11
CA ASP A 117 -15.24 -4.07 -2.04
C ASP A 117 -13.98 -3.94 -2.88
N TYR A 118 -12.81 -4.20 -2.26
CA TYR A 118 -11.52 -4.22 -2.95
C TYR A 118 -11.45 -5.32 -4.01
N VAL A 119 -11.70 -6.58 -3.64
CA VAL A 119 -11.64 -7.73 -4.57
C VAL A 119 -12.71 -7.67 -5.67
N LYS A 120 -13.82 -6.96 -5.45
CA LYS A 120 -14.82 -6.73 -6.51
C LYS A 120 -14.37 -5.73 -7.57
N LYS A 121 -13.39 -4.87 -7.23
CA LYS A 121 -12.87 -3.85 -8.14
C LYS A 121 -11.53 -4.22 -8.77
N VAL A 122 -10.74 -5.03 -8.07
CA VAL A 122 -9.36 -5.41 -8.39
C VAL A 122 -9.29 -6.91 -8.56
#